data_AF-A0A7V9SYY5-F1
#
_entry.id   AF-A0A7V9SYY5-F1
#
_cell.length_a   1.000
_cell.length_b   1.000
_cell.length_c   1.000
_cell.angle_alpha   90.00
_cell.angle_beta   90.00
_cell.angle_gamma   90.00
#
_symmetry.space_group_name_H-M   'P 1'
#
loop_
_entity.id
_entity.type
_entity.pdbx_description
1 polymer ?
#
loop_
_entity_poly.entity_id
_entity_poly.type
_entity_poly.pdbx_seq_one_letter_code
_entity_poly.pdbx_strand_id
1 'polypeptide(L)'
;MIPDAEQANTGELLDNTPEDTLRLWEVLFGDQTGYLKTFTGEQARFSNPSARQNELTRVANRTWRYPEQAPPAAAYLIRQSNMRKDSYFGVHLYRSTGAGRLAADAVDLVRALWVDGDGAKVPAPWPLPSAVVHSSHGREHFYWTLEQPIPAREAVKLNKRMAVAMGADRGKAGLSTVLRAPDTLNYKRDTPELVTMEITGGRYTANEIDSVVPELPVVLPRVCPGRLATKRPPWAKHIKSREFDLVEWMGIWGVPAGSEVMDSKGRKWRLLECPIAPPGKEHSDGVYIGHHASGAPWFQCYHDHGQGYTWQDVRPIFQPGCYIPWWVGVVSKSA
;
A
#
# COMPACT_ATOMS: atom_id res chain seq x y z
N MET A 1 1.89 -51.38 -25.48
CA MET A 1 0.49 -51.19 -25.03
C MET A 1 0.54 -50.16 -23.92
N ILE A 2 0.28 -48.90 -24.27
CA ILE A 2 0.27 -47.76 -23.36
C ILE A 2 -1.20 -47.56 -22.97
N PRO A 3 -1.60 -47.51 -21.69
CA PRO A 3 -2.97 -47.23 -21.35
C PRO A 3 -3.27 -45.74 -21.53
N ASP A 4 -4.41 -45.49 -22.16
CA ASP A 4 -4.96 -44.20 -22.53
C ASP A 4 -5.16 -43.27 -21.32
N ALA A 5 -4.68 -42.04 -21.50
CA ALA A 5 -4.96 -40.91 -20.64
C ALA A 5 -6.23 -40.21 -21.15
N GLU A 6 -7.40 -40.61 -20.62
CA GLU A 6 -8.62 -39.84 -20.84
C GLU A 6 -9.55 -39.92 -19.62
N GLN A 7 -9.19 -39.18 -18.58
CA GLN A 7 -10.14 -38.60 -17.63
C GLN A 7 -9.72 -37.15 -17.39
N ALA A 8 -9.94 -36.31 -18.39
CA ALA A 8 -9.98 -34.87 -18.18
C ALA A 8 -11.23 -34.59 -17.34
N ASN A 9 -11.00 -34.36 -16.05
CA ASN A 9 -11.99 -33.86 -15.10
C ASN A 9 -12.55 -32.52 -15.65
N THR A 10 -13.72 -32.59 -16.28
CA THR A 10 -14.52 -31.42 -16.66
C THR A 10 -14.86 -30.67 -15.38
N GLY A 11 -14.19 -29.54 -15.18
CA GLY A 11 -14.28 -28.73 -13.96
C GLY A 11 -15.72 -28.50 -13.54
N GLU A 12 -16.08 -29.13 -12.43
CA GLU A 12 -17.22 -28.75 -11.60
C GLU A 12 -17.09 -27.25 -11.33
N LEU A 13 -17.98 -26.45 -11.92
CA LEU A 13 -18.18 -25.08 -11.47
C LEU A 13 -18.54 -25.21 -10.00
N LEU A 14 -17.66 -24.73 -9.12
CA LEU A 14 -17.98 -24.68 -7.70
C LEU A 14 -19.26 -23.85 -7.57
N ASP A 15 -20.36 -24.50 -7.22
CA ASP A 15 -21.66 -23.90 -6.92
C ASP A 15 -21.58 -23.24 -5.52
N ASN A 16 -20.50 -22.49 -5.30
CA ASN A 16 -20.25 -21.81 -4.04
C ASN A 16 -21.31 -20.73 -3.89
N THR A 17 -22.12 -20.85 -2.84
CA THR A 17 -22.93 -19.73 -2.37
C THR A 17 -22.01 -18.66 -1.78
N PRO A 18 -22.25 -17.35 -1.99
CA PRO A 18 -21.42 -16.25 -1.46
C PRO A 18 -21.53 -16.05 0.05
N GLU A 19 -21.77 -17.11 0.81
CA GLU A 19 -22.13 -17.03 2.23
C GLU A 19 -20.98 -16.47 3.06
N ASP A 20 -19.75 -16.98 2.90
CA ASP A 20 -18.60 -16.52 3.67
C ASP A 20 -18.19 -15.10 3.30
N THR A 21 -18.28 -14.74 2.02
CA THR A 21 -18.04 -13.38 1.56
C THR A 21 -19.02 -12.39 2.20
N LEU A 22 -20.31 -12.73 2.25
CA LEU A 22 -21.33 -11.87 2.86
C LEU A 22 -21.15 -11.77 4.37
N ARG A 23 -20.86 -12.89 5.05
CA ARG A 23 -20.55 -12.91 6.48
C ARG A 23 -19.31 -12.08 6.81
N LEU A 24 -18.27 -12.13 5.98
CA LEU A 24 -17.09 -11.27 6.14
C LEU A 24 -17.47 -9.80 6.07
N TRP A 25 -18.22 -9.39 5.05
CA TRP A 25 -18.59 -7.99 4.88
C TRP A 25 -19.48 -7.47 6.02
N GLU A 26 -20.36 -8.31 6.56
CA GLU A 26 -21.12 -7.97 7.77
C GLU A 26 -20.18 -7.75 8.98
N VAL A 27 -19.15 -8.60 9.16
CA VAL A 27 -18.16 -8.44 10.23
C VAL A 27 -17.33 -7.16 10.06
N LEU A 28 -16.98 -6.78 8.83
CA LEU A 28 -16.11 -5.64 8.54
C LEU A 28 -16.84 -4.30 8.50
N PHE A 29 -18.04 -4.28 7.94
CA PHE A 29 -18.78 -3.05 7.64
C PHE A 29 -20.03 -2.90 8.51
N GLY A 30 -20.62 -3.99 8.98
CA GLY A 30 -21.83 -3.99 9.81
C GLY A 30 -22.93 -3.12 9.21
N ASP A 31 -23.41 -2.16 10.02
CA ASP A 31 -24.45 -1.20 9.68
C ASP A 31 -23.97 0.02 8.87
N GLN A 32 -22.68 0.10 8.50
CA GLN A 32 -22.19 1.23 7.72
C GLN A 32 -22.87 1.28 6.36
N THR A 33 -22.98 2.49 5.81
CA THR A 33 -23.43 2.70 4.43
C THR A 33 -22.32 3.33 3.61
N GLY A 34 -22.34 3.07 2.32
CA GLY A 34 -21.34 3.60 1.39
C GLY A 34 -21.24 2.73 0.15
N TYR A 35 -20.07 2.76 -0.46
CA TYR A 35 -19.79 2.02 -1.67
C TYR A 35 -18.72 0.97 -1.44
N LEU A 36 -19.10 -0.30 -1.56
CA LEU A 36 -18.19 -1.43 -1.65
C LEU A 36 -17.57 -1.46 -3.05
N LYS A 37 -16.24 -1.61 -3.12
CA LYS A 37 -15.51 -1.73 -4.38
C LYS A 37 -15.01 -3.16 -4.57
N THR A 38 -15.29 -3.75 -5.72
CA THR A 38 -14.74 -5.05 -6.11
C THR A 38 -13.75 -4.89 -7.25
N PHE A 39 -12.77 -5.78 -7.28
CA PHE A 39 -11.73 -5.82 -8.29
C PHE A 39 -11.49 -7.24 -8.74
N THR A 40 -11.42 -7.44 -10.05
CA THR A 40 -11.11 -8.75 -10.62
C THR A 40 -10.06 -8.62 -11.70
N GLY A 41 -9.28 -9.67 -11.92
CA GLY A 41 -8.25 -9.72 -12.94
C GLY A 41 -7.89 -11.15 -13.30
N GLU A 42 -7.57 -11.38 -14.57
CA GLU A 42 -7.05 -12.66 -15.05
C GLU A 42 -5.53 -12.66 -14.90
N GLN A 43 -4.93 -13.77 -14.48
CA GLN A 43 -3.47 -13.88 -14.43
C GLN A 43 -2.91 -13.81 -15.85
N ALA A 44 -2.05 -12.83 -16.12
CA ALA A 44 -1.48 -12.60 -17.44
C ALA A 44 -0.70 -13.83 -17.96
N ARG A 45 -0.13 -14.64 -17.05
CA ARG A 45 0.54 -15.90 -17.35
C ARG A 45 -0.33 -16.90 -18.14
N PHE A 46 -1.66 -16.80 -18.08
CA PHE A 46 -2.57 -17.67 -18.83
C PHE A 46 -2.55 -17.39 -20.34
N SER A 47 -2.16 -16.18 -20.75
CA SER A 47 -2.10 -15.78 -22.16
C SER A 47 -0.69 -15.38 -22.61
N ASN A 48 0.21 -15.09 -21.67
CA ASN A 48 1.59 -14.69 -21.93
C ASN A 48 2.55 -15.33 -20.92
N PRO A 49 3.31 -16.39 -21.30
CA PRO A 49 4.29 -17.02 -20.43
C PRO A 49 5.42 -16.09 -19.96
N SER A 50 5.70 -15.01 -20.70
CA SER A 50 6.72 -14.01 -20.36
C SER A 50 6.17 -12.85 -19.52
N ALA A 51 4.90 -12.92 -19.09
CA ALA A 51 4.30 -11.90 -18.24
C ALA A 51 5.05 -11.79 -16.91
N ARG A 52 5.02 -10.61 -16.29
CA ARG A 52 5.62 -10.43 -14.97
C ARG A 52 4.89 -11.30 -13.96
N GLN A 53 5.62 -11.72 -12.93
CA GLN A 53 5.02 -12.49 -11.84
C GLN A 53 3.86 -11.70 -11.22
N ASN A 54 2.70 -12.35 -11.08
CA ASN A 54 1.47 -11.79 -10.51
C ASN A 54 0.84 -10.64 -11.30
N GLU A 55 1.25 -10.45 -12.56
CA GLU A 55 0.63 -9.48 -13.45
C GLU A 55 -0.82 -9.89 -13.75
N LEU A 56 -1.74 -8.93 -13.60
CA LEU A 56 -3.14 -9.12 -13.92
C LEU A 56 -3.51 -8.40 -15.22
N THR A 57 -4.22 -9.10 -16.09
CA THR A 57 -4.83 -8.57 -17.31
C THR A 57 -6.36 -8.63 -17.22
N ARG A 58 -7.06 -8.05 -18.21
CA ARG A 58 -8.53 -8.02 -18.28
C ARG A 58 -9.19 -7.58 -16.97
N VAL A 59 -8.55 -6.60 -16.34
CA VAL A 59 -8.93 -6.11 -15.02
C VAL A 59 -10.25 -5.36 -15.07
N ALA A 60 -11.05 -5.51 -14.02
CA ALA A 60 -12.30 -4.78 -13.88
C ALA A 60 -12.47 -4.29 -12.44
N ASN A 61 -12.85 -3.01 -12.30
CA ASN A 61 -13.32 -2.46 -11.03
C ASN A 61 -14.83 -2.27 -11.11
N ARG A 62 -15.54 -2.60 -10.03
CA ARG A 62 -16.97 -2.32 -9.90
C ARG A 62 -17.28 -1.71 -8.53
N THR A 63 -18.34 -0.94 -8.50
CA THR A 63 -18.80 -0.22 -7.31
C THR A 63 -20.23 -0.64 -7.01
N TRP A 64 -20.51 -0.90 -5.73
CA TRP A 64 -21.77 -1.47 -5.24
C TRP A 64 -22.20 -0.70 -4.01
N ARG A 65 -23.47 -0.29 -3.93
CA ARG A 65 -24.01 0.30 -2.72
C ARG A 65 -24.09 -0.77 -1.62
N TYR A 66 -23.57 -0.46 -0.45
CA TYR A 66 -23.61 -1.35 0.70
C TYR A 66 -24.59 -0.78 1.75
N PRO A 67 -25.46 -1.62 2.35
CA PRO A 67 -25.50 -3.10 2.23
C PRO A 67 -26.34 -3.64 1.06
N GLU A 68 -27.14 -2.82 0.39
CA GLU A 68 -28.23 -3.29 -0.49
C GLU A 68 -27.75 -4.11 -1.69
N GLN A 69 -26.56 -3.80 -2.20
CA GLN A 69 -25.94 -4.49 -3.34
C GLN A 69 -24.79 -5.42 -2.91
N ALA A 70 -24.64 -5.74 -1.62
CA ALA A 70 -23.68 -6.74 -1.17
C ALA A 70 -23.96 -8.14 -1.78
N PRO A 71 -25.18 -8.71 -1.74
CA PRO A 71 -25.46 -10.00 -2.38
C PRO A 71 -25.10 -10.07 -3.88
N PRO A 72 -25.52 -9.12 -4.75
CA PRO A 72 -25.11 -9.16 -6.16
C PRO A 72 -23.62 -8.89 -6.38
N ALA A 73 -22.94 -8.15 -5.49
CA ALA A 73 -21.49 -7.94 -5.54
C ALA A 73 -20.72 -9.25 -5.28
N ALA A 74 -21.12 -10.00 -4.25
CA ALA A 74 -20.50 -11.27 -3.90
C ALA A 74 -20.76 -12.32 -5.00
N ALA A 75 -21.99 -12.41 -5.51
CA ALA A 75 -22.32 -13.27 -6.64
C ALA A 75 -21.54 -12.88 -7.91
N TYR A 76 -21.24 -11.59 -8.11
CA TYR A 76 -20.37 -11.15 -9.20
C TYR A 76 -18.94 -11.68 -9.05
N LEU A 77 -18.35 -11.62 -7.85
CA LEU A 77 -17.01 -12.14 -7.59
C LEU A 77 -16.90 -13.64 -7.88
N ILE A 78 -17.86 -14.44 -7.42
CA ILE A 78 -17.90 -15.88 -7.73
C ILE A 78 -17.98 -16.12 -9.24
N ARG A 79 -18.88 -15.42 -9.94
CA ARG A 79 -18.97 -15.54 -11.41
C ARG A 79 -17.66 -15.18 -12.11
N GLN A 80 -16.95 -14.14 -11.66
CA GLN A 80 -15.65 -13.80 -12.23
C GLN A 80 -14.59 -14.86 -11.89
N SER A 81 -14.62 -15.39 -10.68
CA SER A 81 -13.73 -16.48 -10.25
C SER A 81 -13.93 -17.72 -11.12
N ASN A 82 -15.17 -18.14 -11.38
CA ASN A 82 -15.50 -19.24 -12.29
C ASN A 82 -15.02 -19.00 -13.73
N MET A 83 -14.77 -17.74 -14.11
CA MET A 83 -14.12 -17.35 -15.37
C MET A 83 -12.59 -17.18 -15.24
N ARG A 84 -11.96 -17.83 -14.26
CA ARG A 84 -10.51 -17.81 -13.99
C ARG A 84 -9.94 -16.44 -13.66
N LYS A 85 -10.72 -15.58 -13.00
CA LYS A 85 -10.24 -14.29 -12.49
C LYS A 85 -10.06 -14.31 -10.98
N ASP A 86 -8.90 -13.86 -10.53
CA ASP A 86 -8.72 -13.52 -9.12
C ASP A 86 -9.71 -12.42 -8.73
N SER A 87 -10.30 -12.58 -7.55
CA SER A 87 -11.42 -11.79 -7.07
C SER A 87 -11.12 -11.15 -5.73
N TYR A 88 -11.26 -9.84 -5.68
CA TYR A 88 -10.87 -9.00 -4.55
C TYR A 88 -11.95 -8.00 -4.19
N PHE A 89 -11.92 -7.53 -2.94
CA PHE A 89 -12.80 -6.48 -2.44
C PHE A 89 -11.99 -5.42 -1.68
N GLY A 90 -12.50 -4.19 -1.63
CA GLY A 90 -11.95 -3.11 -0.82
C GLY A 90 -12.20 -3.38 0.66
N VAL A 91 -11.15 -3.30 1.48
CA VAL A 91 -11.18 -3.61 2.92
C VAL A 91 -11.96 -2.62 3.78
N HIS A 92 -12.49 -1.56 3.18
CA HIS A 92 -13.41 -0.59 3.77
C HIS A 92 -14.34 -0.05 2.67
N LEU A 93 -15.38 0.70 3.08
CA LEU A 93 -16.30 1.36 2.17
C LEU A 93 -15.75 2.69 1.62
N TYR A 94 -16.37 3.20 0.55
CA TYR A 94 -16.01 4.46 -0.10
C TYR A 94 -17.21 5.41 -0.16
N ARG A 95 -16.96 6.71 -0.28
CA ARG A 95 -17.97 7.77 -0.42
C ARG A 95 -18.43 7.99 -1.86
N SER A 96 -17.60 7.63 -2.83
CA SER A 96 -17.81 7.91 -4.26
C SER A 96 -18.24 6.69 -5.05
N THR A 97 -19.11 6.93 -6.04
CA THR A 97 -19.56 5.96 -7.06
C THR A 97 -18.49 5.64 -8.11
N GLY A 98 -17.42 6.42 -8.18
CA GLY A 98 -16.33 6.22 -9.14
C GLY A 98 -15.71 4.83 -9.03
N ALA A 99 -15.32 4.27 -10.19
CA ALA A 99 -14.75 2.92 -10.28
C ALA A 99 -13.30 2.83 -9.73
N GLY A 100 -12.62 3.96 -9.50
CA GLY A 100 -11.27 3.99 -8.93
C GLY A 100 -11.27 3.70 -7.43
N ARG A 101 -10.14 3.26 -6.87
CA ARG A 101 -9.95 3.01 -5.42
C ARG A 101 -9.01 4.05 -4.81
N LEU A 102 -9.38 5.32 -4.94
CA LEU A 102 -8.55 6.41 -4.43
C LEU A 102 -8.73 6.51 -2.92
N ALA A 103 -7.62 6.72 -2.19
CA ALA A 103 -7.65 6.95 -0.75
C ALA A 103 -8.51 8.16 -0.37
N ALA A 104 -8.57 9.18 -1.25
CA ALA A 104 -9.41 10.35 -1.07
C ALA A 104 -10.92 10.02 -1.05
N ASP A 105 -11.32 8.90 -1.65
CA ASP A 105 -12.72 8.47 -1.73
C ASP A 105 -13.11 7.55 -0.57
N ALA A 106 -12.20 7.23 0.36
CA ALA A 106 -12.54 6.42 1.53
C ALA A 106 -13.62 7.10 2.39
N VAL A 107 -14.42 6.30 3.09
CA VAL A 107 -15.27 6.82 4.18
C VAL A 107 -14.44 7.42 5.29
N ASP A 108 -14.99 8.40 5.99
CA ASP A 108 -14.27 9.11 7.06
C ASP A 108 -14.00 8.21 8.26
N LEU A 109 -14.90 7.26 8.54
CA LEU A 109 -14.82 6.33 9.65
C LEU A 109 -14.86 4.87 9.16
N VAL A 110 -14.00 4.01 9.71
CA VAL A 110 -13.95 2.58 9.39
C VAL A 110 -14.22 1.74 10.64
N ARG A 111 -14.87 0.58 10.46
CA ARG A 111 -15.24 -0.35 11.53
C ARG A 111 -14.29 -1.53 11.73
N ALA A 112 -13.26 -1.68 10.90
CA ALA A 112 -12.31 -2.76 11.05
C ALA A 112 -10.89 -2.31 10.73
N LEU A 113 -9.93 -2.94 11.43
CA LEU A 113 -8.51 -2.94 11.10
C LEU A 113 -8.19 -4.16 10.25
N TRP A 114 -7.13 -4.10 9.47
CA TRP A 114 -6.74 -5.17 8.55
C TRP A 114 -5.23 -5.28 8.41
N VAL A 115 -4.74 -6.52 8.25
CA VAL A 115 -3.35 -6.83 7.93
C VAL A 115 -3.32 -7.97 6.90
N ASP A 116 -2.60 -7.78 5.80
CA ASP A 116 -2.26 -8.87 4.88
C ASP A 116 -1.04 -9.59 5.43
N GLY A 117 -1.26 -10.74 6.07
CA GLY A 117 -0.27 -11.42 6.89
C GLY A 117 0.96 -11.85 6.10
N ASP A 118 0.79 -12.23 4.83
CA ASP A 118 1.87 -12.73 3.97
C ASP A 118 2.76 -13.81 4.64
N GLY A 119 2.13 -14.69 5.44
CA GLY A 119 2.80 -15.75 6.20
C GLY A 119 3.16 -15.39 7.64
N ALA A 120 2.98 -14.13 8.04
CA ALA A 120 3.08 -13.71 9.43
C ALA A 120 2.00 -14.34 10.31
N LYS A 121 2.29 -14.44 11.61
CA LYS A 121 1.36 -14.91 12.63
C LYS A 121 1.01 -13.79 13.58
N VAL A 122 -0.20 -13.84 14.11
CA VAL A 122 -0.68 -12.88 15.12
C VAL A 122 0.14 -13.08 16.41
N PRO A 123 0.80 -12.04 16.93
CA PRO A 123 1.55 -12.13 18.17
C PRO A 123 0.64 -12.54 19.34
N ALA A 124 1.13 -13.41 20.21
CA ALA A 124 0.38 -13.89 21.39
C ALA A 124 -0.21 -12.79 22.30
N PRO A 125 0.43 -11.62 22.54
CA PRO A 125 -0.18 -10.59 23.39
C PRO A 125 -1.33 -9.84 22.70
N TRP A 126 -1.58 -10.07 21.41
CA TRP A 126 -2.64 -9.38 20.70
C TRP A 126 -3.98 -10.12 20.83
N PRO A 127 -5.11 -9.39 20.78
CA PRO A 127 -6.39 -10.03 20.63
C PRO A 127 -6.43 -10.88 19.35
N LEU A 128 -7.15 -11.99 19.39
CA LEU A 128 -7.37 -12.80 18.19
C LEU A 128 -8.12 -11.99 17.13
N PRO A 129 -7.83 -12.18 15.83
CA PRO A 129 -8.58 -11.54 14.76
C PRO A 129 -10.05 -11.95 14.82
N SER A 130 -10.96 -10.99 14.63
CA SER A 130 -12.41 -11.19 14.48
C SER A 130 -12.76 -12.07 13.29
N ALA A 131 -11.97 -11.96 12.22
CA ALA A 131 -12.03 -12.84 11.06
C ALA A 131 -10.62 -13.10 10.51
N VAL A 132 -10.42 -14.31 10.00
CA VAL A 132 -9.21 -14.73 9.29
C VAL A 132 -9.64 -15.25 7.94
N VAL A 133 -9.00 -14.79 6.87
CA VAL A 133 -9.22 -15.32 5.53
C VAL A 133 -7.96 -16.02 5.07
N HIS A 134 -8.09 -17.28 4.68
CA HIS A 134 -7.00 -18.10 4.16
C HIS A 134 -6.96 -17.94 2.64
N SER A 135 -6.09 -17.05 2.17
CA SER A 135 -6.00 -16.72 0.74
C SER A 135 -5.28 -17.78 -0.11
N SER A 136 -4.43 -18.57 0.55
CA SER A 136 -3.76 -19.79 0.08
C SER A 136 -3.08 -20.45 1.29
N HIS A 137 -2.51 -21.64 1.11
CA HIS A 137 -1.79 -22.35 2.16
C HIS A 137 -0.72 -21.47 2.82
N GLY A 138 -0.88 -21.24 4.13
CA GLY A 138 0.02 -20.41 4.95
C GLY A 138 0.04 -18.92 4.57
N ARG A 139 -0.99 -18.40 3.91
CA ARG A 139 -1.13 -16.98 3.56
C ARG A 139 -2.50 -16.47 3.98
N GLU A 140 -2.53 -15.89 5.17
CA GLU A 140 -3.74 -15.35 5.77
C GLU A 140 -3.77 -13.82 5.70
N HIS A 141 -4.97 -13.25 5.64
CA HIS A 141 -5.20 -11.87 6.03
C HIS A 141 -6.15 -11.80 7.23
N PHE A 142 -5.86 -10.87 8.12
CA PHE A 142 -6.43 -10.78 9.46
C PHE A 142 -7.26 -9.50 9.59
N TYR A 143 -8.39 -9.60 10.26
CA TYR A 143 -9.29 -8.49 10.50
C TYR A 143 -9.68 -8.39 11.97
N TRP A 144 -9.69 -7.17 12.50
CA TRP A 144 -10.19 -6.88 13.85
C TRP A 144 -11.33 -5.87 13.75
N THR A 145 -12.53 -6.30 14.10
CA THR A 145 -13.72 -5.46 14.16
C THR A 145 -13.66 -4.57 15.38
N LEU A 146 -13.99 -3.29 15.18
CA LEU A 146 -13.99 -2.27 16.20
C LEU A 146 -15.39 -2.09 16.80
N GLU A 147 -15.47 -1.93 18.11
CA GLU A 147 -16.72 -1.58 18.80
C GLU A 147 -17.26 -0.24 18.31
N GLN A 148 -16.36 0.73 18.12
CA GLN A 148 -16.66 2.06 17.63
C GLN A 148 -15.84 2.35 16.37
N PRO A 149 -16.45 2.91 15.30
CA PRO A 149 -15.71 3.32 14.12
C PRO A 149 -14.64 4.36 14.47
N ILE A 150 -13.47 4.28 13.85
CA ILE A 150 -12.39 5.26 14.01
C ILE A 150 -12.10 6.00 12.70
N PRO A 151 -11.50 7.20 12.74
CA PRO A 151 -11.04 7.89 11.54
C PRO A 151 -10.17 7.00 10.65
N ALA A 152 -10.46 6.96 9.34
CA ALA A 152 -9.73 6.13 8.38
C ALA A 152 -8.21 6.38 8.40
N ARG A 153 -7.78 7.63 8.66
CA ARG A 153 -6.37 7.99 8.84
C ARG A 153 -5.71 7.34 10.06
N GLU A 154 -6.46 7.13 11.14
CA GLU A 154 -5.98 6.49 12.36
C GLU A 154 -5.89 4.98 12.14
N ALA A 155 -6.90 4.39 11.48
CA ALA A 155 -6.84 3.00 11.04
C ALA A 155 -5.60 2.72 10.17
N VAL A 156 -5.27 3.58 9.20
CA VAL A 156 -4.05 3.43 8.38
C VAL A 156 -2.79 3.44 9.23
N LYS A 157 -2.69 4.32 10.23
CA LYS A 157 -1.53 4.36 11.13
C LYS A 157 -1.41 3.07 11.92
N LEU A 158 -2.51 2.61 12.50
CA LEU A 158 -2.54 1.40 13.31
C LEU A 158 -2.29 0.14 12.47
N ASN A 159 -2.92 0.00 11.31
CA ASN A 159 -2.65 -1.09 10.35
C ASN A 159 -1.17 -1.14 9.94
N LYS A 160 -0.52 0.01 9.74
CA LYS A 160 0.92 0.07 9.44
C LYS A 160 1.76 -0.43 10.60
N ARG A 161 1.47 0.03 11.82
CA ARG A 161 2.16 -0.44 13.04
C ARG A 161 1.97 -1.94 13.21
N MET A 162 0.75 -2.42 13.01
CA MET A 162 0.41 -3.83 13.11
C MET A 162 1.18 -4.66 12.07
N ALA A 163 1.14 -4.26 10.80
CA ALA A 163 1.84 -4.97 9.73
C ALA A 163 3.36 -5.04 9.99
N VAL A 164 3.96 -3.96 10.48
CA VAL A 164 5.39 -3.94 10.83
C VAL A 164 5.69 -4.88 12.00
N ALA A 165 4.92 -4.80 13.08
CA ALA A 165 5.15 -5.61 14.27
C ALA A 165 4.96 -7.11 14.02
N MET A 166 4.07 -7.47 13.09
CA MET A 166 3.84 -8.86 12.67
C MET A 166 4.89 -9.37 11.66
N GLY A 167 5.62 -8.49 10.99
CA GLY A 167 6.42 -8.85 9.81
C GLY A 167 5.57 -9.17 8.57
N ALA A 168 4.40 -8.56 8.46
CA ALA A 168 3.41 -8.75 7.39
C ALA A 168 3.60 -7.75 6.23
N ASP A 169 2.75 -7.82 5.19
CA ASP A 169 2.84 -6.90 4.03
C ASP A 169 2.47 -5.46 4.42
N ARG A 170 3.48 -4.59 4.46
CA ARG A 170 3.38 -3.16 4.82
C ARG A 170 2.64 -2.36 3.75
N GLY A 171 2.62 -2.82 2.50
CA GLY A 171 2.00 -2.17 1.36
C GLY A 171 0.47 -2.21 1.38
N LYS A 172 -0.13 -3.05 2.22
CA LYS A 172 -1.59 -3.27 2.31
C LYS A 172 -2.27 -2.54 3.45
N ALA A 173 -1.56 -1.68 4.17
CA ALA A 173 -2.14 -0.91 5.27
C ALA A 173 -2.95 0.33 4.80
N GLY A 174 -2.95 0.65 3.51
CA GLY A 174 -3.53 1.89 2.95
C GLY A 174 -5.01 1.79 2.56
N LEU A 175 -5.62 2.94 2.25
CA LEU A 175 -7.05 3.08 1.89
C LEU A 175 -7.38 2.78 0.42
N SER A 176 -6.42 2.27 -0.34
CA SER A 176 -6.63 1.75 -1.71
C SER A 176 -6.55 0.23 -1.77
N THR A 177 -6.40 -0.41 -0.59
CA THR A 177 -6.13 -1.83 -0.44
C THR A 177 -7.33 -2.66 -0.87
N VAL A 178 -7.02 -3.74 -1.60
CA VAL A 178 -7.95 -4.82 -1.87
C VAL A 178 -7.33 -6.15 -1.45
N LEU A 179 -8.16 -7.03 -0.88
CA LEU A 179 -7.78 -8.37 -0.46
C LEU A 179 -8.75 -9.39 -1.06
N ARG A 180 -8.35 -10.67 -1.05
CA ARG A 180 -9.12 -11.72 -1.72
C ARG A 180 -10.45 -11.93 -1.01
N ALA A 181 -11.50 -12.19 -1.80
CA ALA A 181 -12.80 -12.55 -1.26
C ALA A 181 -12.87 -14.06 -0.98
N PRO A 182 -13.47 -14.50 0.14
CA PRO A 182 -13.86 -15.90 0.34
C PRO A 182 -14.74 -16.43 -0.79
N ASP A 183 -14.97 -17.74 -0.81
CA ASP A 183 -15.80 -18.44 -1.81
C ASP A 183 -15.24 -18.39 -3.25
N THR A 184 -14.08 -17.74 -3.45
CA THR A 184 -13.43 -17.60 -4.76
C THR A 184 -12.11 -18.37 -4.81
N LEU A 185 -11.67 -18.72 -6.02
CA LEU A 185 -10.38 -19.35 -6.26
C LEU A 185 -9.27 -18.29 -6.46
N ASN A 186 -8.12 -18.54 -5.83
CA ASN A 186 -6.88 -17.82 -6.05
C ASN A 186 -6.09 -18.47 -7.19
N TYR A 187 -5.90 -17.74 -8.29
CA TYR A 187 -5.25 -18.24 -9.51
C TYR A 187 -3.78 -17.87 -9.62
N LYS A 188 -3.21 -17.22 -8.59
CA LYS A 188 -1.81 -16.75 -8.57
C LYS A 188 -0.79 -17.87 -8.81
N ARG A 189 -1.12 -19.12 -8.44
CA ARG A 189 -0.30 -20.32 -8.62
C ARG A 189 -0.95 -21.30 -9.58
N ASP A 190 -0.20 -22.28 -10.07
CA ASP A 190 -0.67 -23.25 -11.09
C ASP A 190 -1.89 -24.03 -10.64
N THR A 191 -1.88 -24.52 -9.40
CA THR A 191 -3.06 -25.11 -8.75
C THR A 191 -3.87 -24.00 -8.09
N PRO A 192 -5.11 -23.73 -8.54
CA PRO A 192 -5.97 -22.76 -7.87
C PRO A 192 -6.34 -23.26 -6.46
N GLU A 193 -6.30 -22.35 -5.49
CA GLU A 193 -6.65 -22.65 -4.10
C GLU A 193 -7.93 -21.91 -3.73
N LEU A 194 -8.87 -22.59 -3.08
CA LEU A 194 -10.09 -21.97 -2.58
C LEU A 194 -9.73 -21.00 -1.44
N VAL A 195 -10.24 -19.77 -1.53
CA VAL A 195 -10.14 -18.80 -0.45
C VAL A 195 -11.23 -19.10 0.57
N THR A 196 -10.83 -19.50 1.77
CA THR A 196 -11.75 -19.83 2.87
C THR A 196 -11.64 -18.78 3.99
N MET A 197 -12.58 -18.82 4.92
CA MET A 197 -12.64 -17.89 6.04
C MET A 197 -12.99 -18.59 7.35
N GLU A 198 -12.46 -18.05 8.44
CA GLU A 198 -12.88 -18.34 9.81
C GLU A 198 -13.33 -17.04 10.51
N ILE A 199 -14.47 -17.07 11.20
CA ILE A 199 -14.95 -15.96 12.04
C ILE A 199 -14.85 -16.38 13.50
N THR A 200 -14.14 -15.59 14.29
CA THR A 200 -14.08 -15.73 15.76
C THR A 200 -15.08 -14.79 16.45
N GLY A 201 -15.46 -13.70 15.79
CA GLY A 201 -16.50 -12.76 16.24
C GLY A 201 -16.08 -11.73 17.29
N GLY A 202 -14.79 -11.67 17.66
CA GLY A 202 -14.29 -10.67 18.62
C GLY A 202 -14.57 -9.23 18.18
N ARG A 203 -14.84 -8.34 19.12
CA ARG A 203 -14.92 -6.89 18.88
C ARG A 203 -14.07 -6.17 19.92
N TYR A 204 -13.36 -5.14 19.49
CA TYR A 204 -12.35 -4.47 20.32
C TYR A 204 -12.47 -2.96 20.20
N THR A 205 -12.14 -2.25 21.26
CA THR A 205 -11.85 -0.83 21.16
C THR A 205 -10.53 -0.64 20.40
N ALA A 206 -10.38 0.49 19.71
CA ALA A 206 -9.11 0.82 19.07
C ALA A 206 -7.97 0.93 20.10
N ASN A 207 -8.27 1.37 21.33
CA ASN A 207 -7.30 1.51 22.40
C ASN A 207 -6.78 0.17 22.92
N GLU A 208 -7.63 -0.87 23.01
CA GLU A 208 -7.17 -2.21 23.38
C GLU A 208 -6.12 -2.73 22.38
N ILE A 209 -6.38 -2.58 21.08
CA ILE A 209 -5.43 -2.97 20.04
C ILE A 209 -4.19 -2.08 20.08
N ASP A 210 -4.36 -0.75 20.18
CA ASP A 210 -3.25 0.21 20.20
C ASP A 210 -2.29 -0.03 21.38
N SER A 211 -2.82 -0.45 22.54
CA SER A 211 -2.03 -0.70 23.76
C SER A 211 -1.08 -1.89 23.67
N VAL A 212 -1.37 -2.86 22.81
CA VAL A 212 -0.57 -4.09 22.63
C VAL A 212 0.29 -4.06 21.36
N VAL A 213 -0.03 -3.17 20.42
CA VAL A 213 0.74 -2.97 19.19
C VAL A 213 1.94 -2.07 19.50
N PRO A 214 3.18 -2.52 19.24
CA PRO A 214 4.35 -1.68 19.46
C PRO A 214 4.25 -0.34 18.71
N GLU A 215 4.72 0.72 19.35
CA GLU A 215 4.98 1.97 18.63
C GLU A 215 6.04 1.71 17.58
N LEU A 216 5.86 2.29 16.39
CA LEU A 216 6.95 2.31 15.43
C LEU A 216 8.10 3.10 16.05
N PRO A 217 9.36 2.65 15.89
CA PRO A 217 10.48 3.44 16.36
C PRO A 217 10.35 4.84 15.78
N VAL A 218 10.23 5.82 16.67
CA VAL A 218 10.20 7.22 16.28
C VAL A 218 11.55 7.48 15.64
N VAL A 219 11.59 7.53 14.31
CA VAL A 219 12.66 8.24 13.63
C VAL A 219 12.43 9.68 14.04
N LEU A 220 13.16 10.13 15.08
CA LEU A 220 13.07 11.51 15.52
C LEU A 220 13.24 12.37 14.28
N PRO A 221 12.25 13.19 13.89
CA PRO A 221 12.53 14.23 12.94
C PRO A 221 13.69 15.00 13.57
N ARG A 222 14.85 15.05 12.91
CA ARG A 222 15.85 16.05 13.28
C ARG A 222 15.08 17.36 13.33
N VAL A 223 15.08 18.00 14.49
CA VAL A 223 14.31 19.22 14.73
C VAL A 223 14.72 20.21 13.65
N CYS A 224 13.87 20.40 12.66
CA CYS A 224 13.89 21.60 11.84
C CYS A 224 13.26 22.67 12.75
N PRO A 225 14.03 23.67 13.22
CA PRO A 225 13.45 24.75 14.00
C PRO A 225 12.30 25.34 13.18
N GLY A 226 11.15 25.46 13.82
CA GLY A 226 9.87 25.73 13.17
C GLY A 226 9.88 26.95 12.25
N ARG A 227 8.93 26.91 11.33
CA ARG A 227 8.57 27.96 10.38
C ARG A 227 8.22 29.28 11.09
N LEU A 228 9.22 30.03 11.52
CA LEU A 228 9.06 31.47 11.76
C LEU A 228 9.04 32.14 10.39
N ALA A 229 8.05 33.01 10.17
CA ALA A 229 7.97 33.85 8.99
C ALA A 229 9.28 34.64 8.85
N THR A 230 10.20 34.14 8.02
CA THR A 230 11.48 34.79 7.80
C THR A 230 11.21 36.05 7.01
N LYS A 231 11.29 37.20 7.69
CA LYS A 231 11.56 38.46 7.01
C LYS A 231 12.76 38.21 6.09
N ARG A 232 12.58 38.48 4.78
CA ARG A 232 13.62 38.29 3.76
C ARG A 232 14.89 39.01 4.23
N PRO A 233 16.07 38.37 4.20
CA PRO A 233 17.29 39.04 4.60
C PRO A 233 17.59 40.21 3.63
N PRO A 234 18.25 41.30 4.09
CA PRO A 234 18.40 42.54 3.32
C PRO A 234 19.11 42.36 1.97
N TRP A 235 19.95 41.33 1.84
CA TRP A 235 20.69 40.99 0.63
C TRP A 235 19.86 40.18 -0.40
N ALA A 236 18.69 39.65 -0.04
CA ALA A 236 17.80 38.91 -0.95
C ALA A 236 17.06 39.80 -1.96
N LYS A 237 17.44 41.08 -2.08
CA LYS A 237 16.91 42.02 -3.08
C LYS A 237 17.49 41.81 -4.48
N HIS A 238 18.60 41.06 -4.64
CA HIS A 238 19.36 41.03 -5.90
C HIS A 238 19.57 39.67 -6.56
N ILE A 239 19.04 38.57 -6.01
CA ILE A 239 18.98 37.31 -6.75
C ILE A 239 17.61 37.23 -7.41
N LYS A 240 17.54 37.57 -8.70
CA LYS A 240 16.44 37.10 -9.57
C LYS A 240 16.39 35.59 -9.37
N SER A 241 15.27 35.05 -8.89
CA SER A 241 15.12 33.64 -8.54
C SER A 241 15.52 32.76 -9.72
N ARG A 242 16.76 32.25 -9.71
CA ARG A 242 17.16 31.17 -10.60
C ARG A 242 16.36 29.95 -10.15
N GLU A 243 15.63 29.36 -11.10
CA GLU A 243 14.98 28.07 -10.91
C GLU A 243 16.01 27.06 -10.39
N PHE A 244 15.64 26.20 -9.44
CA PHE A 244 16.57 25.25 -8.84
C PHE A 244 17.10 24.31 -9.92
N ASP A 245 18.39 24.39 -10.24
CA ASP A 245 19.00 23.54 -11.27
C ASP A 245 19.54 22.25 -10.62
N LEU A 246 18.84 21.13 -10.84
CA LEU A 246 19.20 19.83 -10.29
C LEU A 246 20.49 19.26 -10.91
N VAL A 247 20.84 19.61 -12.15
CA VAL A 247 22.08 19.15 -12.79
C VAL A 247 23.28 19.86 -12.17
N GLU A 248 23.18 21.19 -12.03
CA GLU A 248 24.19 21.99 -11.32
C GLU A 248 24.34 21.51 -9.87
N TRP A 249 23.21 21.25 -9.18
CA TRP A 249 23.22 20.73 -7.82
C TRP A 249 23.88 19.35 -7.69
N MET A 250 23.56 18.39 -8.58
CA MET A 250 24.20 17.07 -8.59
C MET A 250 25.72 17.18 -8.79
N GLY A 251 26.16 18.07 -9.67
CA GLY A 251 27.57 18.33 -9.92
C GLY A 251 28.30 18.91 -8.70
N ILE A 252 27.68 19.85 -7.98
CA ILE A 252 28.26 20.46 -6.76
C ILE A 252 28.39 19.43 -5.62
N TRP A 253 27.38 18.56 -5.43
CA TRP A 253 27.32 17.64 -4.30
C TRP A 253 27.79 16.22 -4.61
N GLY A 254 28.34 15.99 -5.80
CA GLY A 254 28.93 14.72 -6.18
C GLY A 254 27.93 13.55 -6.18
N VAL A 255 26.69 13.80 -6.59
CA VAL A 255 25.64 12.78 -6.58
C VAL A 255 25.96 11.74 -7.67
N PRO A 256 26.13 10.45 -7.33
CA PRO A 256 26.50 9.43 -8.29
C PRO A 256 25.27 9.06 -9.12
N ALA A 257 25.10 9.73 -10.26
CA ALA A 257 23.97 9.57 -11.16
C ALA A 257 24.43 9.19 -12.57
N GLY A 258 23.66 8.30 -13.22
CA GLY A 258 23.83 7.92 -14.62
C GLY A 258 23.23 8.96 -15.58
N SER A 259 23.14 8.58 -16.86
CA SER A 259 22.63 9.46 -17.92
C SER A 259 21.18 9.89 -17.71
N GLU A 260 20.84 11.07 -18.23
CA GLU A 260 19.50 11.64 -18.21
C GLU A 260 18.50 10.73 -18.95
N VAL A 261 17.30 10.58 -18.37
CA VAL A 261 16.16 9.87 -18.93
C VAL A 261 14.95 10.80 -18.92
N MET A 262 14.29 10.98 -20.06
CA MET A 262 13.02 11.71 -20.14
C MET A 262 11.84 10.78 -19.92
N ASP A 263 10.82 11.23 -19.19
CA ASP A 263 9.53 10.55 -19.07
C ASP A 263 8.35 11.53 -18.98
N SER A 264 7.13 10.99 -18.83
CA SER A 264 5.90 11.79 -18.72
C SER A 264 5.81 12.65 -17.46
N LYS A 265 6.69 12.43 -16.47
CA LYS A 265 6.79 13.25 -15.25
C LYS A 265 7.83 14.36 -15.39
N GLY A 266 8.75 14.29 -16.36
CA GLY A 266 9.72 15.32 -16.68
C GLY A 266 11.10 14.73 -16.99
N ARG A 267 12.16 15.32 -16.44
CA ARG A 267 13.55 14.84 -16.59
C ARG A 267 13.97 14.10 -15.34
N LYS A 268 14.58 12.91 -15.46
CA LYS A 268 15.09 12.14 -14.31
C LYS A 268 16.48 11.56 -14.57
N TRP A 269 17.19 11.29 -13.49
CA TRP A 269 18.50 10.64 -13.50
C TRP A 269 18.44 9.41 -12.62
N ARG A 270 18.97 8.31 -13.12
CA ARG A 270 19.12 7.08 -12.34
C ARG A 270 20.30 7.26 -11.40
N LEU A 271 20.11 7.13 -10.09
CA LEU A 271 21.22 7.06 -9.15
C LEU A 271 21.94 5.71 -9.32
N LEU A 272 23.27 5.76 -9.35
CA LEU A 272 24.13 4.57 -9.38
C LEU A 272 24.08 3.83 -8.05
N GLU A 273 23.82 4.55 -6.96
CA GLU A 273 23.67 4.02 -5.61
C GLU A 273 22.40 4.54 -4.95
N CYS A 274 21.73 3.71 -4.13
CA CYS A 274 20.57 4.16 -3.39
C CYS A 274 21.00 4.91 -2.11
N PRO A 275 20.61 6.17 -1.92
CA PRO A 275 20.97 6.94 -0.72
C PRO A 275 20.24 6.47 0.54
N ILE A 276 19.22 5.61 0.40
CA ILE A 276 18.39 5.12 1.50
C ILE A 276 18.77 3.69 1.92
N ALA A 277 19.51 2.96 1.08
CA ALA A 277 19.87 1.57 1.38
C ALA A 277 20.95 1.48 2.47
N PRO A 278 20.90 0.46 3.36
CA PRO A 278 22.04 0.10 4.20
C PRO A 278 23.25 -0.31 3.35
N PRO A 279 24.49 -0.10 3.82
CA PRO A 279 25.70 -0.50 3.10
C PRO A 279 25.68 -2.01 2.75
N GLY A 280 26.05 -2.37 1.51
CA GLY A 280 26.27 -3.76 1.10
C GLY A 280 25.09 -4.49 0.45
N LYS A 281 24.00 -3.80 0.07
CA LYS A 281 22.96 -4.38 -0.80
C LYS A 281 23.12 -3.93 -2.25
N GLU A 282 23.28 -4.88 -3.17
CA GLU A 282 23.24 -4.64 -4.61
C GLU A 282 21.80 -4.45 -5.10
N HIS A 283 21.61 -3.52 -6.04
CA HIS A 283 20.29 -3.10 -6.49
C HIS A 283 20.26 -2.92 -8.02
N SER A 284 19.69 -3.90 -8.72
CA SER A 284 19.50 -3.87 -10.17
C SER A 284 18.30 -3.01 -10.60
N ASP A 285 17.38 -2.71 -9.68
CA ASP A 285 16.16 -1.95 -9.93
C ASP A 285 16.36 -0.46 -9.58
N GLY A 286 15.83 0.44 -10.40
CA GLY A 286 16.29 1.83 -10.44
C GLY A 286 15.91 2.68 -9.21
N VAL A 287 16.77 3.63 -8.86
CA VAL A 287 16.48 4.75 -7.95
C VAL A 287 16.62 6.04 -8.74
N TYR A 288 15.71 6.99 -8.55
CA TYR A 288 15.64 8.17 -9.40
C TYR A 288 15.47 9.45 -8.60
N ILE A 289 16.14 10.50 -9.09
CA ILE A 289 15.84 11.90 -8.79
C ILE A 289 15.48 12.60 -10.08
N GLY A 290 14.63 13.61 -10.03
CA GLY A 290 14.21 14.31 -11.24
C GLY A 290 13.52 15.63 -10.99
N HIS A 291 13.18 16.29 -12.08
CA HIS A 291 12.30 17.44 -12.12
C HIS A 291 10.95 17.07 -12.70
N HIS A 292 9.91 17.63 -12.10
CA HIS A 292 8.62 17.72 -12.76
C HIS A 292 8.69 18.68 -13.95
N ALA A 293 7.75 18.58 -14.88
CA ALA A 293 7.57 19.60 -15.94
C ALA A 293 7.38 21.02 -15.37
N SER A 294 6.95 21.14 -14.11
CA SER A 294 6.83 22.40 -13.36
C SER A 294 8.12 22.91 -12.72
N GLY A 295 9.26 22.21 -12.90
CA GLY A 295 10.54 22.55 -12.28
C GLY A 295 10.71 22.05 -10.83
N ALA A 296 9.69 21.43 -10.25
CA ALA A 296 9.76 20.92 -8.87
C ALA A 296 10.61 19.63 -8.79
N PRO A 297 11.63 19.56 -7.90
CA PRO A 297 12.42 18.35 -7.74
C PRO A 297 11.67 17.25 -6.99
N TRP A 298 11.90 16.01 -7.38
CA TRP A 298 11.29 14.81 -6.79
C TRP A 298 12.31 13.66 -6.66
N PHE A 299 11.98 12.70 -5.80
CA PHE A 299 12.73 11.45 -5.62
C PHE A 299 11.76 10.27 -5.65
N GLN A 300 12.19 9.16 -6.25
CA GLN A 300 11.47 7.89 -6.21
C GLN A 300 12.48 6.75 -6.11
N CYS A 301 12.28 5.90 -5.10
CA CYS A 301 12.92 4.60 -5.02
C CYS A 301 11.89 3.51 -5.40
N TYR A 302 12.35 2.49 -6.10
CA TYR A 302 11.54 1.32 -6.46
C TYR A 302 11.87 0.08 -5.59
N HIS A 303 12.68 0.24 -4.54
CA HIS A 303 12.96 -0.79 -3.54
C HIS A 303 12.10 -0.65 -2.29
N ASP A 304 11.93 -1.75 -1.57
CA ASP A 304 11.15 -1.82 -0.32
C ASP A 304 11.63 -0.84 0.75
N HIS A 305 12.95 -0.59 0.84
CA HIS A 305 13.52 0.31 1.85
C HIS A 305 13.33 1.79 1.52
N GLY A 306 13.06 2.14 0.25
CA GLY A 306 12.86 3.53 -0.17
C GLY A 306 11.40 3.94 -0.28
N GLN A 307 10.46 3.06 0.06
CA GLN A 307 9.03 3.38 0.01
C GLN A 307 8.66 4.45 1.05
N GLY A 308 8.08 5.56 0.59
CA GLY A 308 7.65 6.66 1.45
C GLY A 308 8.69 7.78 1.65
N TYR A 309 9.91 7.62 1.15
CA TYR A 309 10.91 8.69 1.10
C TYR A 309 10.61 9.66 -0.03
N THR A 310 10.82 10.95 0.22
CA THR A 310 10.61 12.04 -0.73
C THR A 310 11.92 12.79 -1.00
N TRP A 311 11.87 13.75 -1.92
CA TRP A 311 13.01 14.64 -2.19
C TRP A 311 13.50 15.37 -0.93
N GLN A 312 12.58 15.71 -0.02
CA GLN A 312 12.92 16.41 1.23
C GLN A 312 13.72 15.53 2.19
N ASP A 313 13.54 14.21 2.09
CA ASP A 313 14.26 13.23 2.92
C ASP A 313 15.64 12.90 2.32
N VAL A 314 15.76 12.94 0.99
CA VAL A 314 16.98 12.57 0.27
C VAL A 314 17.95 13.73 0.11
N ARG A 315 17.47 14.95 -0.18
CA ARG A 315 18.35 16.10 -0.40
C ARG A 315 19.34 16.35 0.75
N PRO A 316 18.97 16.22 2.03
CA PRO A 316 19.91 16.43 3.15
C PRO A 316 21.05 15.40 3.22
N ILE A 317 20.91 14.23 2.58
CA ILE A 317 21.94 13.18 2.57
C ILE A 317 23.15 13.65 1.76
N PHE A 318 22.90 14.30 0.63
CA PHE A 318 23.95 14.84 -0.25
C PHE A 318 24.33 16.29 0.10
N GLN A 319 23.34 17.09 0.53
CA GLN A 319 23.54 18.48 0.94
C GLN A 319 23.16 18.66 2.42
N PRO A 320 24.03 18.26 3.37
CA PRO A 320 23.81 18.53 4.78
C PRO A 320 23.55 20.02 5.02
N GLY A 321 22.44 20.31 5.69
CA GLY A 321 22.06 21.69 6.01
C GLY A 321 21.33 22.46 4.91
N CYS A 322 20.91 21.81 3.81
CA CYS A 322 20.15 22.45 2.72
C CYS A 322 18.84 23.14 3.13
N TYR A 323 18.33 22.81 4.32
CA TYR A 323 17.11 23.37 4.89
C TYR A 323 17.37 24.12 6.22
N ILE A 324 18.63 24.30 6.63
CA ILE A 324 18.97 25.07 7.83
C ILE A 324 18.82 26.57 7.51
N PRO A 325 18.08 27.32 8.32
CA PRO A 325 18.00 28.76 8.12
C PRO A 325 19.31 29.48 8.46
N TRP A 326 19.66 30.50 7.68
CA TRP A 326 20.96 31.20 7.71
C TRP A 326 21.38 31.80 9.07
N TRP A 327 20.47 32.01 10.03
CA TRP A 327 20.78 32.59 11.34
C TRP A 327 21.26 31.57 12.38
N VAL A 328 21.14 30.27 12.11
CA VAL A 328 21.57 29.21 13.04
C VAL A 328 23.10 29.14 13.15
N GLY A 329 23.86 29.70 12.20
CA GLY A 329 25.32 29.78 12.24
C GLY A 329 25.91 30.90 13.12
N VAL A 330 25.08 31.75 13.74
CA VAL A 330 25.57 32.93 14.51
C VAL A 330 25.63 32.66 16.03
N VAL A 331 24.99 31.60 16.53
CA VAL A 331 24.78 31.41 17.99
C VAL A 331 25.83 30.49 18.65
N SER A 332 26.86 30.02 17.93
CA SER A 332 27.90 29.13 18.50
C SER A 332 29.27 29.80 18.76
N LYS A 333 29.30 31.12 18.91
CA LYS A 333 30.46 31.84 19.48
C LYS A 333 30.04 32.71 20.65
N SER A 334 29.88 32.09 21.83
CA SER A 334 30.07 32.68 23.17
C SER A 334 29.62 31.69 24.24
N ALA A 335 30.53 30.79 24.64
CA ALA A 335 30.69 30.25 25.98
C ALA A 335 32.00 29.48 26.01
#